data_AF-A0A965M6Y5-F1
#
_entry.id   AF-A0A965M6Y5-F1
#
_cell.length_a   1.000
_cell.length_b   1.000
_cell.length_c   1.000
_cell.angle_alpha   90.00
_cell.angle_beta   90.00
_cell.angle_gamma   90.00
#
_symmetry.space_group_name_H-M   'P 1'
#
loop_
_entity.id
_entity.type
_entity.pdbx_description
1 polymer ?
#
loop_
_entity_poly.entity_id
_entity_poly.type
_entity_poly.pdbx_seq_one_letter_code
_entity_poly.pdbx_strand_id
1 'polypeptide(L)'
;MVSVNDNANQRTATSLLGDLTLALAKQRQALTMNDWKSLADVIPRLQDVVSAISHFPGGVNGVREALRSIEPEARRELDGLLEAAAVDRRASTELIKINLQRFYALKSIYAVSQFQDTYGQEASSPPPGMRVSTRV
;
A
#
# COMPACT_ATOMS: atom_id res chain seq x y z
N MET A 1 -0.44 -42.38 -9.77
CA MET A 1 -1.44 -42.19 -8.70
C MET A 1 -1.24 -40.79 -8.13
N VAL A 2 -2.06 -39.82 -8.54
CA VAL A 2 -2.09 -38.49 -7.88
C VAL A 2 -2.76 -38.71 -6.52
N SER A 3 -2.05 -38.43 -5.43
CA SER A 3 -2.59 -38.71 -4.09
C SER A 3 -3.73 -37.74 -3.79
N VAL A 4 -4.71 -38.18 -3.00
CA VAL A 4 -5.83 -37.32 -2.53
C VAL A 4 -5.31 -36.04 -1.85
N ASN A 5 -4.13 -36.12 -1.24
CA ASN A 5 -3.44 -35.00 -0.61
C ASN A 5 -2.93 -33.95 -1.62
N ASP A 6 -2.52 -34.35 -2.82
CA ASP A 6 -2.04 -33.43 -3.86
C ASP A 6 -3.18 -32.60 -4.43
N ASN A 7 -4.34 -33.23 -4.65
CA ASN A 7 -5.56 -32.54 -5.10
C ASN A 7 -6.08 -31.53 -4.07
N ALA A 8 -5.98 -31.85 -2.77
CA ALA A 8 -6.36 -30.92 -1.70
C ALA A 8 -5.41 -29.71 -1.66
N ASN A 9 -4.10 -29.96 -1.72
CA ASN A 9 -3.08 -28.92 -1.76
C ASN A 9 -3.20 -28.00 -2.97
N GLN A 10 -3.50 -28.56 -4.16
CA GLN A 10 -3.79 -27.79 -5.37
C GLN A 10 -4.97 -26.84 -5.18
N ARG A 11 -6.11 -27.34 -4.66
CA ARG A 11 -7.30 -26.50 -4.43
C ARG A 11 -7.02 -25.37 -3.46
N THR A 12 -6.33 -25.66 -2.36
CA THR A 12 -5.94 -24.64 -1.39
C THR A 12 -4.99 -23.61 -2.00
N ALA A 13 -3.98 -24.04 -2.76
CA ALA A 13 -3.06 -23.15 -3.44
C ALA A 13 -3.76 -22.21 -4.44
N THR A 14 -4.68 -22.75 -5.25
CA THR A 14 -5.48 -21.95 -6.19
C THR A 14 -6.39 -20.97 -5.48
N SER A 15 -7.04 -21.37 -4.38
CA SER A 15 -7.87 -20.47 -3.56
C SER A 15 -7.05 -19.33 -2.97
N LEU A 16 -5.89 -19.63 -2.38
CA LEU A 16 -5.01 -18.62 -1.79
C LEU A 16 -4.53 -17.60 -2.82
N LEU A 17 -4.22 -18.03 -4.04
CA LEU A 17 -3.86 -17.12 -5.12
C LEU A 17 -5.05 -16.29 -5.60
N GLY A 18 -6.24 -16.88 -5.72
CA GLY A 18 -7.46 -16.15 -6.06
C GLY A 18 -7.80 -15.08 -5.02
N ASP A 19 -7.65 -15.40 -3.74
CA ASP A 19 -7.88 -14.45 -2.65
C ASP A 19 -6.84 -13.31 -2.68
N LEU A 20 -5.58 -13.63 -2.99
CA LEU A 20 -4.51 -12.64 -3.11
C LEU A 20 -4.77 -11.67 -4.27
N THR A 21 -5.12 -12.20 -5.45
CA THR A 21 -5.36 -11.38 -6.64
C THR A 21 -6.57 -10.47 -6.44
N LEU A 22 -7.65 -11.01 -5.86
CA LEU A 22 -8.84 -10.23 -5.52
C LEU A 22 -8.54 -9.13 -4.51
N ALA A 23 -7.76 -9.42 -3.47
CA ALA A 23 -7.42 -8.44 -2.45
C ALA A 23 -6.53 -7.32 -3.00
N LEU A 24 -5.58 -7.63 -3.89
CA LEU A 24 -4.75 -6.62 -4.57
C LEU A 24 -5.58 -5.74 -5.52
N ALA A 25 -6.51 -6.33 -6.27
CA ALA A 25 -7.43 -5.57 -7.12
C ALA A 25 -8.29 -4.59 -6.30
N LYS A 26 -8.84 -5.06 -5.16
CA LYS A 26 -9.61 -4.21 -4.23
C LYS A 26 -8.76 -3.11 -3.61
N GLN A 27 -7.50 -3.38 -3.28
CA GLN A 27 -6.56 -2.37 -2.78
C GLN A 27 -6.36 -1.26 -3.81
N ARG A 28 -6.08 -1.63 -5.07
CA ARG A 28 -5.92 -0.65 -6.16
C ARG A 28 -7.19 0.17 -6.35
N GLN A 29 -8.35 -0.47 -6.32
CA GLN A 29 -9.63 0.23 -6.46
C GLN A 29 -9.84 1.24 -5.33
N ALA A 30 -9.64 0.83 -4.08
CA ALA A 30 -9.76 1.70 -2.91
C ALA A 30 -8.80 2.90 -2.98
N LEU A 31 -7.54 2.66 -3.38
CA LEU A 31 -6.54 3.73 -3.58
C LEU A 31 -6.93 4.69 -4.72
N THR A 32 -7.43 4.17 -5.84
CA THR A 32 -7.89 5.00 -6.98
C THR A 32 -9.08 5.87 -6.58
N MET A 33 -10.00 5.33 -5.80
CA MET A 33 -11.21 6.02 -5.36
C MET A 33 -10.98 6.92 -4.13
N ASN A 34 -9.78 6.91 -3.54
CA ASN A 34 -9.50 7.49 -2.23
C ASN A 34 -10.47 7.02 -1.13
N ASP A 35 -10.94 5.77 -1.23
CA ASP A 35 -11.82 5.15 -0.26
C ASP A 35 -10.99 4.52 0.88
N TRP A 36 -10.69 5.35 1.88
CA TRP A 36 -9.88 4.96 3.03
C TRP A 36 -10.54 3.90 3.90
N LYS A 37 -11.88 3.82 3.91
CA LYS A 37 -12.62 2.81 4.67
C LYS A 37 -12.42 1.44 4.04
N SER A 38 -12.65 1.34 2.73
CA SER A 38 -12.40 0.09 2.00
C SER A 38 -10.93 -0.31 2.04
N LEU A 39 -10.00 0.65 2.02
CA LEU A 39 -8.57 0.36 2.17
C LEU A 39 -8.25 -0.25 3.54
N ALA A 40 -8.83 0.28 4.62
CA ALA A 40 -8.65 -0.24 5.98
C ALA A 40 -9.18 -1.68 6.14
N ASP A 41 -10.23 -2.05 5.39
CA ASP A 41 -10.77 -3.42 5.38
C ASP A 41 -9.95 -4.40 4.53
N VAL A 42 -9.28 -3.90 3.49
CA VAL A 42 -8.52 -4.74 2.54
C VAL A 42 -7.11 -5.06 3.05
N ILE A 43 -6.46 -4.15 3.76
CA ILE A 43 -5.09 -4.37 4.27
C ILE A 43 -4.98 -5.61 5.17
N PRO A 44 -5.85 -5.81 6.19
CA PRO A 44 -5.80 -7.02 7.03
C PRO A 44 -6.00 -8.29 6.21
N ARG A 45 -6.93 -8.29 5.24
CA ARG A 45 -7.16 -9.44 4.36
C ARG A 45 -5.92 -9.79 3.53
N LEU A 46 -5.20 -8.78 3.02
CA LEU A 46 -3.93 -9.01 2.33
C LEU A 46 -2.88 -9.64 3.26
N GLN A 47 -2.79 -9.19 4.51
CA GLN A 47 -1.88 -9.75 5.50
C GLN A 47 -2.24 -11.21 5.82
N ASP A 48 -3.52 -11.51 6.01
CA ASP A 48 -4.02 -12.86 6.28
C ASP A 48 -3.70 -13.82 5.13
N VAL A 49 -3.94 -13.40 3.89
CA VAL A 49 -3.65 -14.23 2.70
C VAL A 49 -2.15 -14.46 2.54
N VAL A 50 -1.31 -13.42 2.70
CA VAL A 50 0.15 -13.56 2.64
C VAL A 50 0.67 -14.47 3.75
N SER A 51 0.10 -14.36 4.95
CA SER A 51 0.40 -15.24 6.07
C SER A 51 0.02 -16.68 5.75
N ALA A 52 -1.18 -16.91 5.21
CA ALA A 52 -1.66 -18.25 4.84
C ALA A 52 -0.78 -18.89 3.74
N ILE A 53 -0.32 -18.12 2.76
CA ILE A 53 0.65 -18.58 1.75
C ILE A 53 1.99 -18.96 2.40
N SER A 54 2.43 -18.20 3.39
CA SER A 54 3.69 -18.45 4.10
C SER A 54 3.62 -19.70 4.98
N HIS A 55 2.46 -19.99 5.57
CA HIS A 55 2.20 -21.17 6.40
C HIS A 55 1.75 -22.41 5.60
N PHE A 56 1.53 -22.26 4.29
CA PHE A 56 1.26 -23.40 3.40
C PHE A 56 2.41 -24.43 3.50
N PRO A 57 2.16 -25.74 3.38
CA PRO A 57 3.22 -26.75 3.41
C PRO A 57 4.30 -26.47 2.36
N GLY A 58 5.54 -26.20 2.79
CA GLY A 58 6.64 -25.78 1.89
C GLY A 58 6.62 -24.29 1.50
N GLY A 59 5.76 -23.50 2.14
CA GLY A 59 5.57 -22.06 1.94
C GLY A 59 5.24 -21.72 0.50
N VAL A 60 5.80 -20.60 0.02
CA VAL A 60 5.65 -20.13 -1.37
C VAL A 60 6.10 -21.18 -2.40
N ASN A 61 7.15 -21.94 -2.10
CA ASN A 61 7.63 -22.99 -3.00
C ASN A 61 6.66 -24.17 -3.04
N GLY A 62 6.05 -24.53 -1.91
CA GLY A 62 5.00 -25.53 -1.85
C GLY A 62 3.76 -25.13 -2.64
N VAL A 63 3.34 -23.87 -2.54
CA VAL A 63 2.26 -23.33 -3.39
C VAL A 63 2.64 -23.45 -4.86
N ARG A 64 3.87 -23.08 -5.25
CA ARG A 64 4.34 -23.20 -6.64
C ARG A 64 4.34 -24.66 -7.13
N GLU A 65 4.80 -25.60 -6.31
CA GLU A 65 4.81 -27.03 -6.65
C GLU A 65 3.40 -27.60 -6.77
N ALA A 66 2.50 -27.24 -5.85
CA ALA A 66 1.09 -27.61 -5.93
C ALA A 66 0.49 -27.16 -7.27
N LEU A 67 0.79 -25.93 -7.71
CA LEU A 67 0.26 -25.38 -8.96
C LEU A 67 0.91 -25.96 -10.23
N ARG A 68 2.12 -26.54 -10.14
CA ARG A 68 2.82 -27.14 -11.29
C ARG A 68 2.11 -28.36 -11.87
N SER A 69 1.33 -29.05 -11.04
CA SER A 69 0.63 -30.28 -11.37
C SER A 69 -0.83 -30.06 -11.78
N ILE A 70 -1.25 -28.80 -11.93
CA ILE A 70 -2.57 -28.42 -12.45
C ILE A 70 -2.59 -28.56 -13.97
N GLU A 71 -3.77 -28.88 -14.52
CA GLU A 71 -4.03 -28.92 -15.96
C GLU A 71 -3.53 -27.65 -16.68
N PRO A 72 -2.91 -27.77 -17.87
CA PRO A 72 -2.29 -26.64 -18.56
C PRO A 72 -3.21 -25.44 -18.81
N GLU A 73 -4.50 -25.68 -19.06
CA GLU A 73 -5.48 -24.61 -19.28
C GLU A 73 -5.77 -23.81 -18.01
N ALA A 74 -6.06 -24.50 -16.90
CA ALA A 74 -6.28 -23.84 -15.61
C ALA A 74 -5.02 -23.11 -15.12
N ARG A 75 -3.83 -23.63 -15.46
CA ARG A 75 -2.56 -22.97 -15.18
C ARG A 75 -2.39 -21.65 -15.95
N ARG A 76 -2.80 -21.60 -17.23
CA ARG A 76 -2.76 -20.36 -18.02
C ARG A 76 -3.67 -19.28 -17.43
N GLU A 77 -4.85 -19.65 -16.96
CA GLU A 77 -5.77 -18.70 -16.30
C GLU A 77 -5.15 -18.15 -15.01
N LEU A 78 -4.56 -19.02 -14.20
CA LEU A 78 -3.81 -18.65 -12.99
C LEU A 78 -2.63 -17.71 -13.29
N ASP A 79 -1.85 -18.01 -14.33
CA ASP A 79 -0.74 -17.15 -14.75
C ASP A 79 -1.24 -15.76 -15.16
N GLY A 80 -2.36 -15.67 -15.90
CA GLY A 80 -3.00 -14.40 -16.23
C GLY A 80 -3.47 -13.62 -15.01
N LEU A 81 -4.05 -14.29 -14.00
CA LEU A 81 -4.42 -13.67 -12.73
C LEU A 81 -3.20 -13.15 -11.97
N LEU A 82 -2.10 -13.90 -11.94
CA LEU A 82 -0.86 -13.48 -11.28
C LEU A 82 -0.21 -12.27 -11.97
N GLU A 83 -0.24 -12.22 -13.31
CA GLU A 83 0.22 -11.07 -14.06
C GLU A 83 -0.63 -9.83 -13.73
N ALA A 84 -1.96 -9.96 -13.73
CA ALA A 84 -2.87 -8.87 -13.35
C ALA A 84 -2.61 -8.40 -11.92
N ALA A 85 -2.43 -9.32 -10.97
CA ALA A 85 -2.11 -9.01 -9.58
C ALA A 85 -0.75 -8.29 -9.44
N ALA A 86 0.25 -8.66 -10.25
CA ALA A 86 1.53 -7.98 -10.27
C ALA A 86 1.40 -6.53 -10.76
N VAL A 87 0.57 -6.29 -11.79
CA VAL A 87 0.24 -4.95 -12.27
C VAL A 87 -0.49 -4.16 -11.18
N ASP A 88 -1.49 -4.75 -10.53
CA ASP A 88 -2.27 -4.12 -9.47
C ASP A 88 -1.41 -3.70 -8.27
N ARG A 89 -0.47 -4.56 -7.87
CA ARG A 89 0.48 -4.27 -6.80
C ARG A 89 1.40 -3.11 -7.16
N ARG A 90 1.94 -3.09 -8.39
CA ARG A 90 2.80 -1.99 -8.86
C ARG A 90 2.03 -0.67 -8.87
N ALA A 91 0.83 -0.65 -9.45
CA ALA A 91 -0.02 0.53 -9.49
C ALA A 91 -0.35 1.04 -8.08
N SER A 92 -0.74 0.14 -7.16
CA SER A 92 -1.03 0.49 -5.76
C SER A 92 0.18 1.11 -5.05
N THR A 93 1.37 0.58 -5.31
CA THR A 93 2.62 1.12 -4.73
C THR A 93 2.89 2.56 -5.19
N GLU A 94 2.69 2.84 -6.48
CA GLU A 94 2.86 4.18 -7.03
C GLU A 94 1.80 5.15 -6.49
N LEU A 95 0.54 4.74 -6.38
CA LEU A 95 -0.51 5.56 -5.77
C LEU A 95 -0.21 5.93 -4.32
N ILE A 96 0.30 4.97 -3.53
CA ILE A 96 0.72 5.21 -2.15
C ILE A 96 1.86 6.24 -2.11
N LYS A 97 2.88 6.09 -2.96
CA LYS A 97 4.00 7.06 -3.05
C LYS A 97 3.51 8.46 -3.41
N ILE A 98 2.63 8.59 -4.41
CA ILE A 98 2.05 9.87 -4.83
C ILE A 98 1.28 10.51 -3.67
N ASN A 99 0.44 9.75 -2.96
CA ASN A 99 -0.33 10.26 -1.83
C ASN A 99 0.57 10.72 -0.68
N LEU A 100 1.66 10.00 -0.39
CA LEU A 100 2.66 10.44 0.58
C LEU A 100 3.37 11.73 0.15
N GLN A 101 3.78 11.84 -1.11
CA GLN A 101 4.39 13.06 -1.64
C GLN A 101 3.45 14.26 -1.53
N ARG A 102 2.16 14.08 -1.87
CA ARG A 102 1.13 15.11 -1.69
C ARG A 102 0.96 15.50 -0.23
N PHE A 103 0.93 14.53 0.69
CA PHE A 103 0.86 14.80 2.12
C PHE A 103 2.05 15.63 2.61
N TYR A 104 3.27 15.30 2.21
CA TYR A 104 4.46 16.08 2.57
C TYR A 104 4.46 17.49 1.97
N ALA A 105 4.01 17.64 0.72
CA ALA A 105 3.86 18.95 0.09
C ALA A 105 2.79 19.83 0.80
N LEU A 106 1.66 19.25 1.21
CA LEU A 106 0.67 19.96 2.00
C LEU A 106 1.24 20.36 3.37
N LYS A 107 1.92 19.43 4.05
CA LYS A 107 2.55 19.71 5.35
C LYS A 107 3.58 20.83 5.27
N SER A 108 4.38 20.90 4.20
CA SER A 108 5.34 21.99 4.02
C SER A 108 4.65 23.33 3.74
N ILE A 109 3.60 23.35 2.94
CA ILE A 109 2.79 24.57 2.71
C ILE A 109 2.18 25.06 4.03
N TYR A 110 1.61 24.17 4.84
CA TYR A 110 1.08 24.53 6.17
C TYR A 110 2.17 25.06 7.11
N ALA A 111 3.38 24.49 7.06
CA ALA A 111 4.51 25.02 7.84
C ALA A 111 4.89 26.43 7.37
N VAL A 112 4.96 26.68 6.05
CA VAL A 112 5.25 28.01 5.50
C VAL A 112 4.16 29.03 5.84
N SER A 113 2.87 28.64 5.78
CA SER A 113 1.76 29.55 6.13
C SER A 113 1.77 29.93 7.60
N GLN A 114 2.13 29.02 8.51
CA GLN A 114 2.28 29.34 9.93
C GLN A 114 3.42 30.34 10.21
N PHE A 115 4.49 30.34 9.41
CA PHE A 115 5.55 31.34 9.51
C PHE A 115 5.14 32.73 8.98
N GLN A 116 4.20 32.82 8.04
CA GLN A 116 3.72 34.11 7.52
C GLN A 116 2.79 34.85 8.50
N ASP A 117 2.10 34.15 9.41
CA ASP A 117 1.29 34.78 10.46
C ASP A 117 2.11 35.31 11.65
N THR A 118 3.35 34.84 11.85
CA THR A 118 4.24 35.31 12.93
C THR A 118 4.99 36.62 12.63
N TYR A 119 4.82 37.24 11.46
CA TYR A 119 5.40 38.55 11.13
C TYR A 119 4.36 39.69 11.10
N GLY A 120 3.12 39.44 11.56
CA GLY A 120 2.01 40.39 11.49
C GLY A 120 1.69 41.20 12.74
N GLN A 121 2.21 40.85 13.92
CA GLN A 121 1.95 41.62 15.15
C GLN A 121 3.13 41.58 16.11
N GLU A 122 4.10 42.48 15.92
CA GLU A 122 4.83 43.21 16.96
C GLU A 122 5.95 44.02 16.31
N ALA A 123 5.57 44.97 15.44
CA ALA A 123 6.41 46.15 15.21
C ALA A 123 6.05 47.18 16.30
N SER A 124 6.32 46.86 17.57
CA SER A 124 6.31 47.84 18.64
C SER A 124 7.53 48.75 18.47
N SER A 125 7.41 49.75 17.60
CA SER A 125 8.34 50.88 17.57
C SER A 125 8.33 51.56 18.94
N PRO A 126 9.50 51.82 19.55
CA PRO A 126 9.57 52.37 20.90
C PRO A 126 9.03 53.81 20.97
N PRO A 127 8.54 54.26 22.14
CA PRO A 127 8.02 55.62 22.31
C PRO A 127 9.10 56.67 21.99
N PRO A 128 8.71 57.82 21.41
CA PRO A 128 9.65 58.86 21.02
C PRO A 128 10.36 59.42 22.26
N GLY A 129 11.68 59.22 22.34
CA GLY A 129 12.52 59.78 23.41
C GLY A 129 13.72 58.94 23.85
N MET A 130 13.85 57.68 23.40
CA MET A 130 14.96 56.83 23.84
C MET A 130 16.19 57.00 22.94
N ARG A 131 17.22 57.72 23.43
CA ARG A 131 18.52 57.86 22.76
C ARG A 131 19.25 56.52 22.80
N VAL A 132 19.51 55.94 21.63
CA VAL A 132 20.44 54.81 21.48
C VAL A 132 21.85 55.33 21.72
N SER A 133 22.48 54.91 22.82
CA SER A 133 23.89 55.18 23.09
C SER A 133 24.73 54.14 22.35
N THR A 134 25.41 54.56 21.30
CA THR A 134 26.43 53.74 20.61
C THR A 134 27.78 53.91 21.32
N ARG A 135 28.23 52.84 21.97
CA ARG A 135 29.62 52.51 22.34
C ARG A 135 29.72 50.99 22.09
N VAL A 136 30.71 50.41 21.41
CA VAL A 136 32.08 50.77 21.00
C VAL A 136 32.31 50.17 19.62
#